data_AF-A0A1C0TVT7-F1
#
_entry.id   AF-A0A1C0TVT7-F1
#
_cell.length_a   1.000
_cell.length_b   1.000
_cell.length_c   1.000
_cell.angle_alpha   90.00
_cell.angle_beta   90.00
_cell.angle_gamma   90.00
#
_symmetry.space_group_name_H-M   'P 1'
#
loop_
_entity.id
_entity.type
_entity.pdbx_description
1 polymer ?
#
loop_
_entity_poly.entity_id
_entity_poly.type
_entity_poly.pdbx_seq_one_letter_code
_entity_poly.pdbx_strand_id
1 'polypeptide(L)'
;MIELSLLLENKVILALLGISSFTYFVIFDLYFSEPNDGWAQSVQNWQAGLLSLIAAQPLLGLLGTIQGLLDTFQVISIFDALSQHAIMSGGISSALVTTKLGLLLAIPSVVLRQLLLFRYKKLRGQL
;
A
#
# COMPACT_ATOMS: atom_id res chain seq x y z
N MET A 1 19.04 10.52 -1.36
CA MET A 1 18.09 11.57 -1.77
C MET A 1 17.61 11.39 -3.20
N ILE A 2 18.49 11.06 -4.17
CA ILE A 2 18.17 10.86 -5.60
C ILE A 2 17.29 9.61 -5.87
N GLU A 3 17.50 8.50 -5.15
CA GLU A 3 16.62 7.31 -5.31
C GLU A 3 15.19 7.55 -4.83
N LEU A 4 14.99 8.36 -3.78
CA LEU A 4 13.66 8.64 -3.23
C LEU A 4 12.86 9.55 -4.17
N SER A 5 13.50 10.49 -4.85
CA SER A 5 12.87 11.32 -5.89
C SER A 5 12.50 10.51 -7.14
N LEU A 6 13.37 9.59 -7.57
CA LEU A 6 13.08 8.66 -8.69
C LEU A 6 11.95 7.67 -8.35
N LEU A 7 11.88 7.23 -7.09
CA LEU A 7 10.76 6.43 -6.58
C LEU A 7 9.44 7.22 -6.57
N LEU A 8 9.48 8.50 -6.20
CA LEU A 8 8.29 9.36 -6.15
C LEU A 8 7.77 9.81 -7.53
N GLU A 9 8.59 9.74 -8.58
CA GLU A 9 8.12 9.95 -9.97
C GLU A 9 7.31 8.76 -10.51
N ASN A 10 7.40 7.58 -9.88
CA ASN A 10 6.66 6.41 -10.32
C ASN A 10 5.17 6.54 -9.97
N LYS A 11 4.33 6.57 -11.02
CA LYS A 11 2.86 6.66 -10.91
C LYS A 11 2.26 5.58 -9.98
N VAL A 12 2.87 4.40 -9.91
CA VAL A 12 2.42 3.31 -9.03
C VAL A 12 2.64 3.64 -7.56
N ILE A 13 3.79 4.26 -7.21
CA ILE A 13 4.07 4.68 -5.83
C ILE A 13 3.12 5.79 -5.41
N LEU A 14 2.84 6.75 -6.30
CA LEU A 14 1.85 7.79 -6.02
C LEU A 14 0.45 7.21 -5.78
N ALA A 15 0.01 6.25 -6.60
CA ALA A 15 -1.26 5.56 -6.40
C ALA A 15 -1.30 4.80 -5.06
N LEU A 16 -0.20 4.13 -4.71
CA LEU A 16 -0.03 3.37 -3.47
C LEU A 16 -0.08 4.27 -2.23
N LEU A 17 0.60 5.42 -2.27
CA LEU A 17 0.54 6.44 -1.21
C LEU A 17 -0.86 7.05 -1.12
N GLY A 18 -1.52 7.31 -2.25
CA GLY A 18 -2.89 7.83 -2.26
C GLY A 18 -3.90 6.89 -1.59
N ILE A 19 -3.90 5.61 -1.97
CA ILE A 19 -4.77 4.60 -1.37
C ILE A 19 -4.44 4.40 0.11
N SER A 20 -3.14 4.36 0.47
CA SER A 20 -2.72 4.21 1.86
C SER A 20 -3.15 5.41 2.71
N SER A 21 -2.94 6.63 2.23
CA SER A 21 -3.37 7.85 2.91
C SER A 21 -4.88 7.87 3.11
N PHE A 22 -5.65 7.51 2.09
CA PHE A 22 -7.11 7.41 2.19
C PHE A 22 -7.54 6.34 3.21
N THR A 23 -6.88 5.18 3.21
CA THR A 23 -7.17 4.09 4.15
C THR A 23 -6.91 4.52 5.60
N TYR A 24 -5.77 5.17 5.87
CA TYR A 24 -5.49 5.68 7.21
C TYR A 24 -6.45 6.78 7.64
N PHE A 25 -6.82 7.67 6.72
CA PHE A 25 -7.81 8.71 6.99
C PHE A 25 -9.15 8.11 7.41
N VAL A 26 -9.68 7.12 6.68
CA VAL A 26 -10.94 6.45 7.03
C VAL A 26 -10.84 5.72 8.39
N ILE A 27 -9.74 5.01 8.66
CA ILE A 27 -9.56 4.33 9.95
C ILE A 27 -9.47 5.34 11.10
N PHE A 28 -8.77 6.46 10.90
CA PHE A 28 -8.62 7.51 11.88
C PHE A 28 -9.97 8.19 12.20
N ASP A 29 -10.73 8.55 11.17
CA ASP A 29 -12.06 9.14 11.30
C ASP A 29 -13.02 8.22 12.07
N LEU A 30 -13.02 6.93 11.72
CA LEU A 30 -13.81 5.93 12.44
C LEU A 30 -13.31 5.69 13.87
N TYR A 31 -12.02 5.85 14.16
CA TYR A 31 -11.51 5.64 15.51
C TYR A 31 -11.85 6.79 16.46
N PHE A 32 -11.79 8.03 15.97
CA PHE A 32 -12.06 9.24 16.76
C PHE A 32 -13.53 9.62 16.87
N SER A 33 -14.38 9.10 15.99
CA SER A 33 -15.82 9.31 16.06
C SER A 33 -16.44 8.80 17.38
N GLU A 34 -17.42 9.55 17.89
CA GLU A 34 -18.10 9.20 19.14
C GLU A 34 -18.86 7.86 19.01
N PRO A 35 -18.69 6.94 19.97
CA PRO A 35 -19.33 5.63 19.92
C PRO A 35 -20.83 5.74 20.22
N ASN A 36 -21.62 5.87 19.15
CA ASN A 36 -23.09 5.81 19.14
C ASN A 36 -23.59 4.68 18.22
N ASP A 37 -24.92 4.48 18.13
CA ASP A 37 -25.49 3.44 17.27
C ASP A 37 -25.21 3.66 15.77
N GLY A 38 -25.13 4.93 15.33
CA GLY A 38 -24.76 5.29 13.96
C GLY A 38 -23.29 5.01 13.61
N TRP A 39 -22.40 5.12 14.59
CA TRP A 39 -20.99 4.78 14.48
C TRP A 39 -20.82 3.28 14.27
N ALA A 40 -21.55 2.46 15.03
CA ALA A 40 -21.52 1.01 14.89
C ALA A 40 -21.93 0.59 13.46
N GLN A 41 -22.98 1.22 12.92
CA GLN A 41 -23.39 1.01 11.54
C GLN A 41 -22.33 1.47 10.53
N SER A 42 -21.69 2.61 10.77
CA SER A 42 -20.63 3.15 9.90
C SER A 42 -19.42 2.23 9.84
N VAL A 43 -18.96 1.72 10.97
CA VAL A 43 -17.88 0.72 11.04
C VAL A 43 -18.27 -0.55 10.28
N GLN A 44 -19.50 -1.03 10.44
CA GLN A 44 -19.98 -2.23 9.72
C GLN A 44 -20.02 -2.01 8.20
N ASN A 45 -20.49 -0.85 7.74
CA ASN A 45 -20.56 -0.53 6.32
C ASN A 45 -19.15 -0.43 5.69
N TRP A 46 -18.20 0.15 6.42
CA TRP A 46 -16.82 0.32 5.94
C TRP A 46 -15.94 -0.91 6.12
N GLN A 47 -16.37 -1.95 6.85
CA GLN A 47 -15.55 -3.14 7.12
C GLN A 47 -15.05 -3.82 5.85
N ALA A 48 -15.92 -3.99 4.85
CA ALA A 48 -15.57 -4.61 3.57
C ALA A 48 -14.66 -3.69 2.75
N GLY A 49 -14.99 -2.39 2.68
CA GLY A 49 -14.20 -1.40 1.96
C GLY A 49 -12.76 -1.29 2.50
N LEU A 50 -12.61 -1.21 3.83
CA LEU A 50 -11.30 -1.18 4.49
C LEU A 50 -10.50 -2.46 4.21
N LEU A 51 -11.14 -3.63 4.22
CA LEU A 51 -10.46 -4.88 3.89
C LEU A 51 -9.92 -4.87 2.45
N SER A 52 -10.73 -4.43 1.49
CA SER A 52 -10.34 -4.34 0.09
C SER A 52 -9.22 -3.33 -0.14
N LEU A 53 -9.30 -2.14 0.49
CA LEU A 53 -8.27 -1.10 0.37
C LEU A 53 -6.92 -1.56 0.93
N ILE A 54 -6.93 -2.23 2.09
CA ILE A 54 -5.72 -2.79 2.70
C ILE A 54 -5.14 -3.91 1.84
N ALA A 55 -5.98 -4.79 1.30
CA ALA A 55 -5.54 -5.85 0.40
C ALA A 55 -4.97 -5.32 -0.92
N ALA A 56 -5.42 -4.15 -1.39
CA ALA A 56 -4.91 -3.52 -2.60
C ALA A 56 -3.48 -2.98 -2.46
N GLN A 57 -3.06 -2.56 -1.26
CA GLN A 57 -1.72 -2.00 -1.01
C GLN A 57 -0.56 -2.93 -1.42
N PRO A 58 -0.49 -4.21 -0.97
CA PRO A 58 0.56 -5.12 -1.39
C PRO A 58 0.44 -5.53 -2.87
N LEU A 59 -0.78 -5.64 -3.40
CA LEU A 59 -1.02 -5.93 -4.82
C LEU A 59 -0.49 -4.83 -5.73
N LEU A 60 -0.65 -3.56 -5.33
CA LEU A 60 -0.05 -2.41 -6.03
C LEU A 60 1.48 -2.40 -5.91
N GLY A 61 2.03 -2.83 -4.76
CA GLY A 61 3.47 -3.01 -4.60
C GLY A 61 4.06 -4.02 -5.59
N LEU A 62 3.34 -5.13 -5.79
CA LEU A 62 3.66 -6.17 -6.79
C LEU A 62 3.45 -5.67 -8.22
N LEU A 63 2.43 -4.86 -8.49
CA LEU A 63 2.29 -4.20 -9.80
C LEU A 63 3.53 -3.34 -10.12
N GLY A 64 4.08 -2.66 -9.11
CA GLY A 64 5.32 -1.88 -9.24
C GLY A 64 6.54 -2.73 -9.59
N THR A 65 6.63 -3.98 -9.11
CA THR A 65 7.74 -4.86 -9.51
C THR A 65 7.61 -5.30 -10.95
N ILE A 66 6.39 -5.62 -11.39
CA ILE A 66 6.13 -5.99 -12.79
C ILE A 66 6.51 -4.84 -13.72
N GLN A 67 6.13 -3.60 -13.38
CA GLN A 67 6.50 -2.42 -14.17
C GLN A 67 8.02 -2.22 -14.21
N GLY A 68 8.71 -2.26 -13.06
CA GLY A 68 10.15 -2.06 -13.00
C GLY A 68 10.94 -3.14 -13.77
N LEU A 69 10.50 -4.40 -13.71
CA LEU A 69 11.08 -5.47 -14.51
C LEU A 69 10.83 -5.25 -16.01
N LEU A 70 9.64 -4.81 -16.39
CA LEU A 70 9.27 -4.53 -17.78
C LEU A 70 10.12 -3.39 -18.37
N ASP A 71 10.32 -2.31 -17.62
CA ASP A 71 11.20 -1.20 -18.01
C ASP A 71 12.65 -1.67 -18.19
N THR A 72 13.12 -2.53 -17.28
CA THR A 72 14.46 -3.13 -17.35
C THR A 72 14.64 -3.95 -18.63
N PHE A 73 13.67 -4.80 -18.97
CA PHE A 73 13.71 -5.62 -20.19
C PHE A 73 13.70 -4.78 -21.47
N GLN A 74 12.97 -3.65 -21.48
CA GLN A 74 12.96 -2.74 -22.62
C GLN A 74 14.31 -2.06 -22.84
N VAL A 75 15.03 -1.73 -21.77
CA VAL A 75 16.36 -1.12 -21.90
C VAL A 75 17.38 -2.15 -22.35
N ILE A 76 17.35 -3.38 -21.82
CA ILE A 76 18.29 -4.45 -22.19
C ILE A 76 18.28 -4.76 -23.70
N SER A 77 17.12 -4.66 -24.36
CA SER A 77 17.00 -4.96 -25.80
C SER A 77 17.72 -3.96 -26.70
N ILE A 78 18.15 -2.81 -26.17
CA ILE A 78 18.75 -1.70 -26.93
C ILE A 78 20.27 -1.59 -26.65
N PHE A 79 20.77 -2.16 -25.55
CA PHE A 79 22.15 -1.97 -25.07
C PHE A 79 23.02 -3.23 -25.17
N ASP A 80 24.33 -3.02 -25.39
CA ASP A 80 25.35 -4.08 -25.50
C ASP A 80 25.54 -4.87 -24.19
N ALA A 81 25.99 -6.13 -24.30
CA ALA A 81 26.04 -7.12 -23.20
C ALA A 81 26.81 -6.67 -21.94
N LEU A 82 27.82 -5.81 -22.08
CA LEU A 82 28.62 -5.28 -20.96
C LEU A 82 27.86 -4.24 -20.12
N SER A 83 26.98 -3.44 -20.73
CA SER A 83 26.12 -2.47 -20.04
C SER A 83 24.89 -3.09 -19.39
N GLN A 84 24.51 -4.30 -19.79
CA GLN A 84 23.28 -4.96 -19.33
C GLN A 84 23.29 -5.20 -17.81
N HIS A 85 24.40 -5.70 -17.24
CA HIS A 85 24.46 -6.09 -15.82
C HIS A 85 24.15 -4.94 -14.84
N ALA A 86 24.71 -3.75 -15.06
CA ALA A 86 24.47 -2.59 -14.21
C ALA A 86 23.03 -2.05 -14.33
N ILE A 87 22.45 -2.14 -15.53
CA ILE A 87 21.07 -1.73 -15.79
C ILE A 87 20.09 -2.71 -15.14
N MET A 88 20.36 -4.02 -15.25
CA MET A 88 19.53 -5.06 -14.63
C MET A 88 19.47 -4.89 -13.12
N SER A 89 20.62 -4.70 -12.46
CA SER A 89 20.67 -4.58 -11.01
C SER A 89 19.95 -3.32 -10.49
N GLY A 90 20.05 -2.21 -11.22
CA GLY A 90 19.32 -0.98 -10.89
C GLY A 90 17.80 -1.13 -11.02
N GLY A 91 17.34 -1.72 -12.13
CA GLY A 91 15.90 -1.92 -12.39
C GLY A 91 15.24 -2.91 -11.43
N ILE A 92 15.93 -4.01 -11.08
CA ILE A 92 15.46 -4.98 -10.08
C ILE A 92 15.42 -4.35 -8.68
N SER A 93 16.44 -3.56 -8.31
CA SER A 93 16.46 -2.86 -7.03
C SER A 93 15.25 -1.92 -6.89
N SER A 94 14.98 -1.11 -7.91
CA SER A 94 13.82 -0.21 -7.95
C SER A 94 12.50 -0.97 -7.79
N ALA A 95 12.33 -2.07 -8.54
CA ALA A 95 11.17 -2.95 -8.43
C ALA A 95 10.97 -3.48 -6.99
N LEU A 96 12.02 -3.95 -6.32
CA LEU A 96 11.91 -4.48 -4.96
C LEU A 96 11.50 -3.41 -3.94
N VAL A 97 11.89 -2.16 -4.15
CA VAL A 97 11.50 -1.06 -3.25
C VAL A 97 10.00 -0.80 -3.28
N THR A 98 9.33 -0.90 -4.44
CA THR A 98 7.86 -0.71 -4.52
C THR A 98 7.10 -1.76 -3.69
N THR A 99 7.56 -3.01 -3.71
CA THR A 99 6.97 -4.09 -2.91
C THR A 99 7.22 -3.89 -1.43
N LYS A 100 8.45 -3.51 -1.06
CA LYS A 100 8.79 -3.18 0.32
C LYS A 100 7.87 -2.09 0.86
N LEU A 101 7.63 -1.04 0.09
CA LEU A 101 6.73 0.06 0.47
C LEU A 101 5.28 -0.40 0.61
N GLY A 102 4.75 -1.20 -0.33
CA GLY A 102 3.38 -1.71 -0.23
C GLY A 102 3.14 -2.56 1.02
N LEU A 103 4.10 -3.40 1.39
CA LEU A 103 4.04 -4.18 2.64
C LEU A 103 4.18 -3.30 3.88
N LEU A 104 5.08 -2.33 3.85
CA LEU A 104 5.30 -1.40 4.97
C LEU A 104 4.04 -0.61 5.30
N LEU A 105 3.24 -0.25 4.29
CA LEU A 105 1.95 0.44 4.49
C LEU A 105 0.82 -0.52 4.88
N ALA A 106 0.80 -1.73 4.32
CA ALA A 106 -0.26 -2.70 4.59
C ALA A 106 -0.27 -3.24 6.02
N ILE A 107 0.91 -3.55 6.57
CA ILE A 107 1.02 -4.15 7.90
C ILE A 107 0.39 -3.25 8.98
N PRO A 108 0.74 -1.94 9.09
CA PRO A 108 0.09 -1.05 10.04
C PRO A 108 -1.41 -0.89 9.78
N SER A 109 -1.85 -0.83 8.52
CA SER A 109 -3.28 -0.69 8.21
C SER A 109 -4.09 -1.89 8.70
N VAL A 110 -3.56 -3.12 8.59
CA VAL A 110 -4.19 -4.32 9.16
C VAL A 110 -4.30 -4.20 10.68
N VAL A 111 -3.22 -3.81 11.37
CA VAL A 111 -3.21 -3.69 12.83
C VAL A 111 -4.24 -2.65 13.30
N LEU A 112 -4.27 -1.47 12.69
CA LEU A 112 -5.21 -0.41 13.03
C LEU A 112 -6.67 -0.83 12.79
N ARG A 113 -6.94 -1.54 11.69
CA ARG A 113 -8.27 -2.11 11.43
C ARG A 113 -8.69 -3.10 12.52
N GLN A 114 -7.77 -3.95 12.99
CA GLN A 114 -8.09 -4.89 14.06
C GLN A 114 -8.39 -4.17 15.38
N LEU A 115 -7.61 -3.15 15.73
CA LEU A 115 -7.88 -2.31 16.92
C LEU A 115 -9.26 -1.65 16.87
N LEU A 116 -9.66 -1.13 15.70
CA LEU A 116 -11.00 -0.58 15.48
C LEU A 116 -12.08 -1.66 15.71
N LEU A 117 -11.88 -2.87 15.20
CA LEU A 117 -12.81 -3.99 15.39
C LEU A 117 -12.90 -4.46 16.84
N PHE A 118 -11.79 -4.47 17.59
CA PHE A 118 -11.80 -4.75 19.02
C PHE A 118 -12.63 -3.72 19.78
N ARG A 119 -12.46 -2.42 19.48
CA ARG A 119 -13.28 -1.34 20.06
C ARG A 119 -14.75 -1.51 19.73
N TYR A 120 -15.08 -1.85 18.47
CA TYR A 120 -16.44 -2.12 18.01
C TYR A 120 -17.10 -3.29 18.76
N LYS A 121 -16.41 -4.43 18.89
CA LYS A 121 -16.93 -5.61 19.59
C LYS A 121 -17.13 -5.35 21.08
N LYS A 122 -16.21 -4.64 21.72
CA LYS A 122 -16.29 -4.27 23.15
C LYS A 122 -17.53 -3.42 23.42
N LEU A 123 -17.82 -2.43 22.58
CA LEU A 123 -19.00 -1.56 22.72
C LEU A 123 -20.32 -2.31 22.48
N ARG A 124 -20.31 -3.34 21.65
CA ARG A 124 -21.47 -4.21 21.39
C ARG A 124 -21.68 -5.29 22.45
N GLY A 125 -20.85 -5.34 23.50
CA GLY A 125 -20.94 -6.36 24.55
C GLY A 125 -20.64 -7.79 24.05
N GLN A 126 -19.87 -7.91 22.97
CA GLN A 126 -19.56 -9.20 22.32
C GLN A 126 -18.19 -9.77 22.75
N LEU A 127 -17.59 -9.24 23.83
CA LEU A 127 -16.29 -9.61 24.39
C LEU A 127 -16.35 -9.68 25.90
#